data_AF-A0AAW0WLR1-F1
#
_entry.id   AF-A0AAW0WLR1-F1
#
_cell.length_a   1.000
_cell.length_b   1.000
_cell.length_c   1.000
_cell.angle_alpha   90.00
_cell.angle_beta   90.00
_cell.angle_gamma   90.00
#
_symmetry.space_group_name_H-M   'P 1'
#
loop_
_entity.id
_entity.type
_entity.pdbx_description
1 polymer ?
#
loop_
_entity_poly.entity_id
_entity_poly.type
_entity_poly.pdbx_seq_one_letter_code
_entity_poly.pdbx_strand_id
1 'polypeptide(L)'
;VWAWGSANKGQLGLGDLSHRSTPTSVVTLNHMGVTKLVCGSHHTAALTIDGQVFVWGDNSAGQGGPSTPIEKSSLPNKSANKSPSKLGNVSSSIVSPRRLELPDGGLVRDLASGDNYLIVVSIDGLTYYVGKLREEEKATVKQIAVGDA
;
A
#
# COMPACT_ATOMS: atom_id res chain seq x y z
N VAL A 1 7.58 14.16 2.95
CA VAL A 1 6.45 14.17 1.99
C VAL A 1 5.33 15.03 2.55
N TRP A 2 4.65 15.82 1.72
CA TRP A 2 3.51 16.66 2.14
C TRP A 2 2.27 16.28 1.34
N ALA A 3 1.10 16.24 1.99
CA ALA A 3 -0.17 15.89 1.37
C ALA A 3 -1.27 16.88 1.79
N TRP A 4 -2.21 17.13 0.89
CA TRP A 4 -3.39 17.96 1.11
C TRP A 4 -4.52 17.59 0.13
N GLY A 5 -5.72 18.09 0.38
CA GLY A 5 -6.92 17.85 -0.43
C GLY A 5 -7.88 16.85 0.18
N SER A 6 -8.42 15.96 -0.66
CA SER A 6 -9.44 14.98 -0.27
C SER A 6 -8.85 13.83 0.55
N ALA A 7 -9.53 13.40 1.61
CA ALA A 7 -9.10 12.31 2.49
C ALA A 7 -10.17 11.24 2.71
N ASN A 8 -11.24 11.21 1.89
CA ASN A 8 -12.41 10.33 2.05
C ASN A 8 -12.07 8.84 2.20
N LYS A 9 -10.91 8.41 1.69
CA LYS A 9 -10.43 7.04 1.71
C LYS A 9 -9.06 6.91 2.39
N GLY A 10 -8.58 7.97 3.03
CA GLY A 10 -7.27 8.00 3.67
C GLY A 10 -6.11 8.26 2.70
N GLN A 11 -6.39 8.71 1.47
CA GLN A 11 -5.37 8.92 0.43
C GLN A 11 -4.33 10.00 0.77
N LEU A 12 -4.51 10.76 1.85
CA LEU A 12 -3.48 11.68 2.36
C LEU A 12 -2.42 10.99 3.22
N GLY A 13 -2.69 9.80 3.76
CA GLY A 13 -1.71 9.05 4.55
C GLY A 13 -1.42 9.64 5.93
N LEU A 14 -2.31 10.50 6.44
CA LEU A 14 -2.11 11.26 7.70
C LEU A 14 -2.60 10.51 8.95
N GLY A 15 -3.06 9.27 8.81
CA GLY A 15 -3.63 8.47 9.90
C GLY A 15 -5.11 8.74 10.17
N ASP A 16 -5.76 9.59 9.37
CA ASP A 16 -7.17 9.95 9.50
C ASP A 16 -7.86 10.09 8.12
N LEU A 17 -9.16 10.39 8.13
CA LEU A 17 -9.98 10.64 6.94
C LEU A 17 -10.33 12.14 6.77
N SER A 18 -9.59 13.03 7.42
CA SER A 18 -9.91 14.46 7.46
C SER A 18 -9.25 15.19 6.29
N HIS A 19 -10.07 15.94 5.54
CA HIS A 19 -9.59 16.82 4.47
C HIS A 19 -8.59 17.84 4.99
N ARG A 20 -7.57 18.15 4.19
CA ARG A 20 -6.59 19.20 4.53
C ARG A 20 -6.62 20.27 3.45
N SER A 21 -6.89 21.51 3.83
CA SER A 21 -6.83 22.66 2.92
C SER A 21 -5.42 23.20 2.73
N THR A 22 -4.46 22.77 3.56
CA THR A 22 -3.06 23.18 3.50
C THR A 22 -2.13 21.97 3.49
N PRO A 23 -0.95 22.07 2.84
CA PRO A 23 0.07 21.03 2.90
C PRO A 23 0.34 20.59 4.34
N THR A 24 0.18 19.30 4.61
CA THR A 24 0.42 18.68 5.92
C THR A 24 1.46 17.58 5.77
N SER A 25 2.44 17.53 6.67
CA SER A 25 3.54 16.58 6.59
C SER A 25 3.05 15.16 6.87
N VAL A 26 3.34 14.23 5.96
CA VAL A 26 3.17 12.79 6.18
C VAL A 26 4.38 12.28 6.96
N VAL A 27 4.34 12.44 8.28
CA VAL A 27 5.50 12.24 9.18
C VAL A 27 6.10 10.83 9.10
N THR A 28 5.29 9.82 8.81
CA THR A 28 5.71 8.42 8.68
C THR A 28 6.70 8.19 7.52
N LEU A 29 6.78 9.11 6.55
CA LEU A 29 7.66 9.01 5.38
C LEU A 29 8.92 9.88 5.48
N ASN A 30 9.10 10.69 6.53
CA ASN A 30 10.16 11.72 6.59
C ASN A 30 11.58 11.15 6.53
N HIS A 31 11.79 9.89 6.93
CA HIS A 31 13.12 9.25 6.96
C HIS A 31 13.29 8.15 5.93
N MET A 32 12.35 8.03 4.99
CA MET A 32 12.32 6.92 4.04
C MET A 32 12.99 7.25 2.69
N GLY A 33 13.47 8.48 2.49
CA GLY A 33 14.11 8.86 1.22
C GLY A 33 13.17 8.66 0.01
N VAL A 34 11.95 9.18 0.08
CA VAL A 34 10.96 9.04 -1.01
C VAL A 34 11.45 9.73 -2.28
N THR A 35 11.51 8.98 -3.37
CA THR A 35 11.99 9.43 -4.69
C THR A 35 10.85 9.62 -5.70
N LYS A 36 9.74 8.90 -5.56
CA LYS A 36 8.55 9.03 -6.42
C LYS A 36 7.26 8.91 -5.63
N LEU A 37 6.24 9.65 -6.05
CA LEU A 37 4.86 9.52 -5.60
C LEU A 37 3.95 9.34 -6.81
N VAL A 38 2.94 8.48 -6.69
CA VAL A 38 1.87 8.33 -7.68
C VAL A 38 0.52 8.33 -6.99
N CYS A 39 -0.47 8.96 -7.62
CA CYS A 39 -1.82 9.08 -7.11
C CYS A 39 -2.80 8.44 -8.10
N GLY A 40 -3.63 7.53 -7.62
CA GLY A 40 -4.83 7.06 -8.32
C GLY A 40 -6.05 7.86 -7.90
N SER A 41 -7.26 7.35 -8.17
CA SER A 41 -8.50 8.08 -7.85
C SER A 41 -8.68 8.32 -6.35
N HIS A 42 -8.37 7.31 -5.53
CA HIS A 42 -8.53 7.38 -4.08
C HIS A 42 -7.41 6.66 -3.32
N HIS A 43 -6.28 6.37 -3.97
CA HIS A 43 -5.13 5.73 -3.35
C HIS A 43 -3.85 6.46 -3.78
N THR A 44 -2.80 6.30 -2.99
CA THR A 44 -1.49 6.89 -3.25
C THR A 44 -0.42 5.86 -2.94
N ALA A 45 0.68 5.91 -3.69
CA ALA A 45 1.86 5.12 -3.41
C ALA A 45 3.15 5.96 -3.45
N ALA A 46 4.13 5.55 -2.67
CA ALA A 46 5.48 6.11 -2.64
C ALA A 46 6.52 5.04 -2.99
N LEU A 47 7.54 5.44 -3.75
CA LEU A 47 8.78 4.71 -3.95
C LEU A 47 9.89 5.37 -3.14
N THR A 48 10.68 4.57 -2.41
CA THR A 48 11.86 5.04 -1.70
C THR A 48 13.14 4.86 -2.51
N ILE A 49 14.21 5.52 -2.09
CA ILE A 49 15.56 5.36 -2.66
C ILE A 49 16.09 3.93 -2.50
N ASP A 50 15.66 3.23 -1.45
CA ASP A 50 16.00 1.82 -1.20
C ASP A 50 15.13 0.85 -2.02
N GLY A 51 14.31 1.35 -2.95
CA GLY A 51 13.44 0.52 -3.79
C GLY A 51 12.25 -0.10 -3.05
N GLN A 52 11.86 0.45 -1.90
CA GLN A 52 10.67 0.00 -1.15
C GLN A 52 9.43 0.77 -1.59
N VAL A 53 8.28 0.10 -1.57
CA VAL A 53 6.99 0.71 -1.93
C VAL A 53 6.10 0.80 -0.71
N PHE A 54 5.44 1.96 -0.56
CA PHE A 54 4.42 2.19 0.45
C PHE A 54 3.12 2.59 -0.24
N VAL A 55 2.00 2.04 0.22
CA VAL A 55 0.66 2.26 -0.33
C VAL A 55 -0.31 2.68 0.78
N TRP A 56 -1.24 3.58 0.46
CA TRP A 56 -2.31 4.01 1.34
C TRP A 56 -3.51 4.55 0.54
N GLY A 57 -4.62 4.78 1.22
CA GLY A 57 -5.89 5.19 0.64
C GLY A 57 -6.87 4.02 0.49
N ASP A 58 -7.72 4.10 -0.54
CA ASP A 58 -8.74 3.11 -0.85
C ASP A 58 -8.11 1.74 -1.14
N ASN A 59 -8.69 0.72 -0.53
CA ASN A 59 -8.29 -0.68 -0.71
C ASN A 59 -9.50 -1.55 -1.10
N SER A 60 -10.61 -0.94 -1.53
CA SER A 60 -11.83 -1.66 -1.90
C SER A 60 -11.65 -2.61 -3.09
N ALA A 61 -10.65 -2.36 -3.95
CA ALA A 61 -10.29 -3.23 -5.07
C ALA A 61 -8.97 -4.00 -4.82
N GLY A 62 -8.40 -3.94 -3.62
CA GLY A 62 -7.12 -4.57 -3.29
C GLY A 62 -5.87 -3.77 -3.71
N GLN A 63 -6.01 -2.46 -3.94
CA GLN A 63 -4.90 -1.57 -4.35
C GLN A 63 -3.77 -1.49 -3.31
N GLY A 64 -4.07 -1.82 -2.05
CA GLY A 64 -3.09 -1.86 -0.97
C GLY A 64 -2.32 -3.18 -0.85
N GLY A 65 -2.61 -4.16 -1.72
CA GLY A 65 -2.06 -5.51 -1.64
C GLY A 65 -2.52 -6.28 -0.39
N PRO A 66 -1.95 -7.48 -0.17
CA PRO A 66 -2.29 -8.30 0.99
C PRO A 66 -1.93 -7.58 2.30
N SER A 67 -2.79 -7.72 3.30
CA SER A 67 -2.41 -7.33 4.66
C SER A 67 -1.48 -8.40 5.22
N THR A 68 -0.21 -8.07 5.46
CA THR A 68 0.59 -8.89 6.36
C THR A 68 -0.05 -8.80 7.75
N PRO A 69 -0.28 -9.94 8.45
CA PRO A 69 -0.57 -9.88 9.87
C PRO A 69 0.56 -9.07 10.50
N ILE A 70 0.22 -7.99 11.19
CA ILE A 70 1.20 -7.27 12.00
C ILE A 70 1.72 -8.32 12.98
N GLU A 71 2.93 -8.85 12.76
CA GLU A 71 3.61 -9.56 13.83
C GLU A 71 3.69 -8.54 14.96
N LYS A 72 2.92 -8.79 16.02
CA LYS A 72 3.03 -8.03 17.25
C LYS A 72 4.49 -8.14 17.64
N SER A 73 5.25 -7.06 17.42
CA SER A 73 6.60 -6.93 17.93
C SER A 73 6.55 -7.40 19.38
N SER A 74 7.33 -8.43 19.67
CA SER A 74 7.43 -9.13 20.93
C SER A 74 7.65 -8.17 22.09
N LEU A 75 6.56 -7.68 22.68
CA LEU A 75 6.55 -7.43 24.12
C LEU A 75 6.35 -8.79 24.79
N PRO A 76 7.23 -9.21 25.72
CA PRO A 76 7.07 -10.47 26.39
C PRO A 76 5.94 -10.29 27.39
N ASN A 77 4.73 -10.76 27.09
CA ASN A 77 3.77 -11.01 28.16
C ASN A 77 2.91 -12.23 27.93
N LYS A 78 2.94 -13.04 28.98
CA LYS A 78 2.45 -14.40 29.17
C LYS A 78 0.99 -14.61 28.76
N SER A 79 0.74 -15.81 28.23
CA SER A 79 -0.45 -16.64 28.42
C SER A 79 -1.81 -16.03 28.08
N ALA A 80 -2.33 -16.37 26.90
CA ALA A 80 -3.67 -16.97 26.79
C ALA A 80 -3.85 -17.60 25.42
N ASN A 81 -4.07 -18.92 25.42
CA ASN A 81 -4.65 -19.68 24.32
C ASN A 81 -5.93 -18.99 23.82
N LYS A 82 -5.97 -18.60 22.55
CA LYS A 82 -7.21 -18.42 21.78
C LYS A 82 -6.96 -18.93 20.37
N SER A 83 -7.80 -19.88 19.96
CA SER A 83 -7.92 -20.44 18.61
C SER A 83 -7.83 -19.34 17.54
N PRO A 84 -7.32 -19.63 16.33
CA PRO A 84 -7.16 -18.61 15.30
C PRO A 84 -8.53 -18.03 14.95
N SER A 85 -8.79 -16.82 15.44
CA SER A 85 -9.99 -16.07 15.09
C SER A 85 -9.84 -15.66 13.63
N LYS A 86 -10.72 -16.23 12.80
CA LYS A 86 -11.23 -15.75 11.51
C LYS A 86 -10.50 -14.52 10.95
N LEU A 87 -9.77 -14.75 9.85
CA LEU A 87 -9.05 -13.82 8.99
C LEU A 87 -9.64 -12.40 9.09
N GLY A 88 -8.88 -11.49 9.71
CA GLY A 88 -9.37 -10.15 10.04
C GLY A 88 -9.83 -9.42 8.79
N ASN A 89 -11.01 -8.78 8.87
CA ASN A 89 -11.55 -7.91 7.83
C ASN A 89 -10.43 -7.02 7.26
N VAL A 90 -10.10 -7.21 5.98
CA VAL A 90 -9.18 -6.31 5.27
C VAL A 90 -9.83 -4.94 5.30
N SER A 91 -9.25 -4.00 6.05
CA SER A 91 -9.78 -2.63 6.10
C SER A 91 -9.87 -2.09 4.68
N SER A 92 -11.08 -1.65 4.29
CA SER A 92 -11.36 -1.09 2.96
C SER A 92 -10.63 0.24 2.72
N SER A 93 -10.02 0.82 3.75
CA SER A 93 -9.18 2.01 3.66
C SER A 93 -7.94 1.88 4.53
N ILE A 94 -6.82 2.35 4.01
CA ILE A 94 -5.49 2.35 4.64
C ILE A 94 -5.14 3.82 4.90
N VAL A 95 -5.28 4.28 6.13
CA VAL A 95 -5.12 5.72 6.45
C VAL A 95 -3.68 6.17 6.67
N SER A 96 -2.74 5.22 6.77
CA SER A 96 -1.31 5.47 6.95
C SER A 96 -0.50 4.66 5.95
N PRO A 97 0.60 5.19 5.39
CA PRO A 97 1.48 4.46 4.47
C PRO A 97 1.86 3.07 5.01
N ARG A 98 1.51 2.03 4.25
CA ARG A 98 1.83 0.63 4.56
C ARG A 98 2.78 0.08 3.51
N ARG A 99 3.80 -0.67 3.93
CA ARG A 99 4.72 -1.32 3.00
C ARG A 99 3.97 -2.33 2.11
N LEU A 100 4.24 -2.30 0.82
CA LEU A 100 3.83 -3.30 -0.16
C LEU A 100 5.06 -4.15 -0.49
N GLU A 101 4.97 -5.46 -0.28
CA GLU A 101 6.05 -6.40 -0.59
C GLU A 101 5.78 -7.09 -1.92
N LEU A 102 6.83 -7.21 -2.74
CA LEU A 102 6.77 -8.01 -3.96
C LEU A 102 6.80 -9.51 -3.59
N PRO A 103 6.17 -10.40 -4.38
CA PRO A 103 6.15 -11.85 -4.10
C PRO A 103 7.54 -12.50 -4.01
N ASP A 104 8.52 -11.93 -4.70
CA ASP A 104 9.91 -12.37 -4.73
C ASP A 104 10.80 -11.64 -3.71
N GLY A 105 10.25 -10.69 -2.94
CA GLY A 105 11.00 -9.82 -2.04
C GLY A 105 11.90 -8.80 -2.78
N GLY A 106 11.72 -8.64 -4.09
CA GLY A 106 12.51 -7.77 -4.95
C GLY A 106 12.31 -6.28 -4.66
N LEU A 107 13.23 -5.47 -5.19
CA LEU A 107 13.18 -4.01 -5.09
C LEU A 107 12.53 -3.41 -6.33
N VAL A 108 11.99 -2.21 -6.14
CA VAL A 108 11.21 -1.50 -7.15
C VAL A 108 12.04 -0.40 -7.79
N ARG A 109 11.99 -0.35 -9.12
CA ARG A 109 12.59 0.69 -9.95
C ARG A 109 11.60 1.80 -10.28
N ASP A 110 10.35 1.45 -10.53
CA ASP A 110 9.34 2.44 -10.93
C ASP A 110 7.91 2.08 -10.52
N LEU A 111 7.05 3.11 -10.45
CA LEU A 111 5.63 3.03 -10.09
C LEU A 111 4.75 3.77 -11.10
N ALA A 112 3.56 3.24 -11.36
CA ALA A 112 2.47 3.94 -12.06
C ALA A 112 1.13 3.60 -11.42
N SER A 113 0.18 4.52 -11.41
CA SER A 113 -1.14 4.31 -10.81
C SER A 113 -2.23 4.66 -11.82
N GLY A 114 -3.28 3.83 -11.85
CA GLY A 114 -4.54 4.12 -12.50
C GLY A 114 -5.64 4.34 -11.46
N ASP A 115 -6.91 4.33 -11.88
CA ASP A 115 -8.02 4.65 -10.98
C ASP A 115 -8.08 3.72 -9.75
N ASN A 116 -7.98 2.41 -10.02
CA ASN A 116 -8.16 1.34 -9.03
C ASN A 116 -7.05 0.29 -9.09
N TYR A 117 -5.90 0.61 -9.65
CA TYR A 117 -4.74 -0.28 -9.69
C TYR A 117 -3.44 0.49 -9.57
N LEU A 118 -2.41 -0.21 -9.11
CA LEU A 118 -1.02 0.25 -9.07
C LEU A 118 -0.18 -0.76 -9.86
N ILE A 119 0.64 -0.26 -10.77
CA ILE A 119 1.68 -0.99 -11.46
C ILE A 119 3.01 -0.73 -10.77
N VAL A 120 3.77 -1.80 -10.57
CA VAL A 120 5.07 -1.80 -9.92
C VAL A 120 6.07 -2.48 -10.85
N VAL A 121 7.16 -1.81 -11.18
CA VAL A 121 8.23 -2.36 -12.02
C VAL A 121 9.44 -2.62 -11.15
N SER A 122 9.85 -3.88 -11.03
CA SER A 122 11.02 -4.27 -10.24
C SER A 122 12.33 -3.95 -10.97
N ILE A 123 13.43 -3.98 -10.22
CA ILE A 123 14.78 -3.72 -10.73
C ILE A 123 15.25 -4.73 -11.78
N ASP A 124 14.73 -5.96 -11.75
CA ASP A 124 15.01 -7.03 -12.71
C ASP A 124 14.09 -6.96 -13.96
N GLY A 125 13.23 -5.94 -14.04
CA GLY A 125 12.36 -5.70 -15.19
C GLY A 125 11.02 -6.45 -15.17
N LEU A 126 10.72 -7.19 -14.10
CA LEU A 126 9.39 -7.77 -13.93
C LEU A 126 8.36 -6.67 -13.61
N THR A 127 7.15 -6.84 -14.13
CA THR A 127 6.04 -5.93 -13.85
C THR A 127 4.99 -6.65 -13.02
N TYR A 128 4.61 -6.01 -11.92
CA TYR A 128 3.62 -6.45 -10.96
C TYR A 128 2.45 -5.48 -10.89
N TYR A 129 1.29 -5.94 -10.41
CA TYR A 129 0.17 -5.07 -10.10
C TYR A 129 -0.59 -5.46 -8.84
N VAL A 130 -1.22 -4.46 -8.23
CA VAL A 130 -2.28 -4.62 -7.21
C VAL A 130 -3.52 -3.83 -7.64
N GLY A 131 -4.67 -4.21 -7.10
CA GLY A 131 -5.95 -3.60 -7.49
C GLY A 131 -6.64 -4.29 -8.66
N LYS A 132 -7.55 -3.57 -9.31
CA LYS A 132 -8.36 -4.04 -10.42
C LYS A 132 -7.82 -3.55 -11.77
N LEU A 133 -6.99 -4.37 -12.40
CA LEU A 133 -6.50 -4.20 -13.77
C LEU A 133 -7.46 -4.86 -14.77
N ARG A 134 -7.53 -4.36 -16.02
CA ARG A 134 -8.39 -4.95 -17.05
C ARG A 134 -7.84 -6.29 -17.52
N GLU A 135 -8.69 -7.22 -17.93
CA GLU A 135 -8.26 -8.59 -18.29
C GLU A 135 -7.25 -8.60 -19.44
N GLU A 136 -7.44 -7.75 -20.43
CA GLU A 136 -6.54 -7.61 -21.59
C GLU A 136 -5.12 -7.13 -21.21
N GLU A 137 -4.97 -6.44 -20.08
CA GLU A 137 -3.69 -5.91 -19.59
C GLU A 137 -2.92 -6.93 -18.73
N LYS A 138 -3.60 -7.99 -18.23
CA LYS A 138 -2.99 -8.97 -17.31
C LYS A 138 -2.01 -9.94 -17.97
N ALA A 139 -2.05 -10.11 -19.28
CA ALA A 139 -1.24 -11.11 -19.99
C ALA A 139 0.28 -10.92 -19.82
N THR A 140 0.72 -9.70 -19.47
CA THR A 140 2.15 -9.35 -19.34
C THR A 140 2.54 -8.92 -17.93
N VAL A 141 1.61 -8.96 -16.97
CA VAL A 141 1.80 -8.39 -15.63
C VAL A 141 1.39 -9.39 -14.55
N LYS A 142 2.22 -9.55 -13.52
CA LYS A 142 1.98 -10.50 -12.42
C LYS A 142 1.17 -9.84 -11.31
N GLN A 143 0.08 -10.46 -10.86
CA GLN A 143 -0.65 -9.95 -9.70
C GLN A 143 0.13 -10.20 -8.42
N ILE A 144 0.27 -9.18 -7.56
CA ILE A 144 0.69 -9.38 -6.17
C ILE A 144 -0.53 -9.92 -5.43
N ALA A 145 -0.52 -11.23 -5.14
CA ALA A 145 -1.67 -11.95 -4.64
C ALA A 145 -2.30 -11.26 -3.42
N VAL A 146 -3.59 -10.95 -3.52
CA VAL A 146 -4.44 -10.65 -2.38
C VAL A 146 -4.88 -12.02 -1.87
N GLY A 147 -4.57 -12.36 -0.61
CA GLY A 147 -4.87 -13.70 -0.08
C GLY A 147 -6.30 -14.12 -0.44
N ASP A 148 -6.43 -15.35 -0.94
CA ASP A 148 -7.69 -15.89 -1.44
C ASP A 148 -8.83 -15.66 -0.42
N ALA A 149 -9.93 -15.12 -0.93
CA ALA A 149 -11.14 -14.78 -0.16
C ALA A 149 -11.85 -16.01 0.41
#